data_AF-A0A1I1PSN5-F1
#
_entry.id   AF-A0A1I1PSN5-F1
#
_cell.length_a   1.000
_cell.length_b   1.000
_cell.length_c   1.000
_cell.angle_alpha   90.00
_cell.angle_beta   90.00
_cell.angle_gamma   90.00
#
_symmetry.space_group_name_H-M   'P 1'
#
loop_
_entity.id
_entity.type
_entity.pdbx_description
1 polymer ?
#
loop_
_entity_poly.entity_id
_entity_poly.type
_entity_poly.pdbx_seq_one_letter_code
_entity_poly.pdbx_strand_id
1 'polypeptide(L)'
;MKQHPFNRLIRFGQQFLPGLLLLVAVQTYGQGTLPPQTSAAKPVVTTTTTVGLDSMIFDFNRDIAVQLIPFEDIYQMALKYSSVVKFEGGIASAQQAAYQLSKLQILQNMSGFANYSTGNQAILSTGSAINDHLGQISNGYRAGVNIGISLHDLFGRPQQIRLARANYESALERQRTSQIGLKKELFNLYQDLQLSQRILQIRLRDEQVALTAFRIAEVELQKGKITPEAHAFNSSRYANTQSSVEESKSEFTKNIYALELLVGVPIYQLKRN
;
A
#
# COMPACT_ATOMS: atom_id res chain seq x y z
N MET A 1 16.36 -22.73 42.04
CA MET A 1 16.03 -22.13 43.36
C MET A 1 16.36 -20.64 43.31
N LYS A 2 15.34 -19.78 43.53
CA LYS A 2 15.32 -18.43 44.16
C LYS A 2 16.35 -17.37 43.71
N GLN A 3 16.06 -16.08 43.53
CA GLN A 3 14.88 -15.21 43.60
C GLN A 3 15.36 -13.80 43.15
N HIS A 4 14.50 -13.01 42.48
CA HIS A 4 14.60 -11.53 42.42
C HIS A 4 14.26 -10.91 43.79
N PRO A 5 14.67 -9.65 44.07
CA PRO A 5 13.77 -8.48 43.94
C PRO A 5 14.50 -7.19 43.48
N PHE A 6 13.95 -6.31 42.63
CA PHE A 6 12.87 -5.32 42.76
C PHE A 6 13.12 -4.11 43.70
N ASN A 7 13.20 -2.92 43.07
CA ASN A 7 12.83 -1.55 43.46
C ASN A 7 13.17 -0.94 44.84
N ARG A 8 13.73 0.28 44.77
CA ARG A 8 13.34 1.57 45.42
C ARG A 8 14.56 2.52 45.25
N LEU A 9 14.50 3.83 45.00
CA LEU A 9 13.61 4.86 45.53
C LEU A 9 13.77 6.15 44.69
N ILE A 10 12.63 6.72 44.31
CA ILE A 10 12.43 8.10 43.84
C ILE A 10 12.35 9.01 45.07
N ARG A 11 13.03 10.17 45.07
CA ARG A 11 12.65 11.42 45.77
C ARG A 11 13.52 12.58 45.23
N PHE A 12 12.90 13.55 44.56
CA PHE A 12 12.60 14.91 45.06
C PHE A 12 13.88 15.67 45.45
N GLY A 13 14.32 16.67 44.70
CA GLY A 13 13.64 17.96 44.45
C GLY A 13 14.54 19.01 45.14
N GLN A 14 15.07 20.03 44.45
CA GLN A 14 14.52 21.38 44.45
C GLN A 14 15.51 22.32 43.69
N GLN A 15 14.96 23.41 43.11
CA GLN A 15 15.60 24.71 42.81
C GLN A 15 16.45 24.83 41.51
N PHE A 16 16.33 25.83 40.63
CA PHE A 16 15.61 27.12 40.57
C PHE A 16 15.46 27.53 39.07
N LEU A 17 14.32 28.13 38.70
CA LEU A 17 14.14 29.01 37.51
C LEU A 17 14.86 30.37 37.79
N PRO A 18 15.19 31.26 36.81
CA PRO A 18 14.16 31.82 35.91
C PRO A 18 14.57 32.23 34.47
N GLY A 19 13.55 32.22 33.59
CA GLY A 19 13.30 33.27 32.59
C GLY A 19 13.92 33.11 31.20
N LEU A 20 13.09 32.96 30.15
CA LEU A 20 12.86 33.97 29.10
C LEU A 20 11.94 33.44 27.97
N LEU A 21 10.78 34.12 27.82
CA LEU A 21 9.91 34.34 26.64
C LEU A 21 9.56 33.20 25.66
N LEU A 22 8.32 32.73 25.82
CA LEU A 22 7.49 32.04 24.82
C LEU A 22 6.76 33.08 23.96
N LEU A 23 6.79 32.91 22.64
CA LEU A 23 5.95 33.66 21.69
C LEU A 23 4.96 32.66 21.06
N VAL A 24 3.76 32.60 21.63
CA VAL A 24 2.63 31.80 21.13
C VAL A 24 1.69 32.73 20.38
N ALA A 25 1.49 32.46 19.09
CA ALA A 25 0.43 33.06 18.30
C ALA A 25 -0.87 32.28 18.57
N VAL A 26 -1.84 32.94 19.20
CA VAL A 26 -3.23 32.47 19.32
C VAL A 26 -4.03 33.16 18.22
N GLN A 27 -4.69 32.40 17.36
CA GLN A 27 -5.84 32.89 16.60
C GLN A 27 -7.12 32.25 17.13
N THR A 28 -8.02 33.12 17.56
CA THR A 28 -9.39 32.86 18.00
C THR A 28 -10.34 32.96 16.80
N TYR A 29 -11.13 31.92 16.54
CA TYR A 29 -12.42 32.08 15.86
C TYR A 29 -13.48 31.36 16.70
N GLY A 30 -14.50 32.14 17.08
CA GLY A 30 -15.50 31.78 18.07
C GLY A 30 -16.56 30.81 17.57
N GLN A 31 -17.09 30.01 18.50
CA GLN A 31 -18.36 29.32 18.39
C GLN A 31 -19.51 30.28 18.72
N GLY A 32 -20.52 30.31 17.84
CA GLY A 32 -21.83 30.93 18.08
C GLY A 32 -22.94 29.88 18.01
N THR A 33 -23.84 29.96 18.98
CA THR A 33 -24.89 29.02 19.39
C THR A 33 -26.16 28.99 18.50
N LEU A 34 -26.84 27.84 18.46
CA LEU A 34 -28.17 27.58 17.87
C LEU A 34 -29.33 28.22 18.68
N PRO A 35 -30.50 28.48 18.05
CA PRO A 35 -31.76 27.86 18.52
C PRO A 35 -32.75 27.39 17.40
N PRO A 36 -33.86 26.68 17.73
CA PRO A 36 -34.50 25.63 16.91
C PRO A 36 -35.89 25.99 16.34
N GLN A 37 -36.42 25.20 15.37
CA GLN A 37 -37.86 24.89 15.13
C GLN A 37 -38.06 23.98 13.89
N THR A 38 -38.48 22.72 14.08
CA THR A 38 -39.85 22.13 13.92
C THR A 38 -40.23 21.64 12.51
N SER A 39 -40.81 20.44 12.52
CA SER A 39 -41.09 19.48 11.45
C SER A 39 -42.13 19.89 10.40
N ALA A 40 -41.94 19.44 9.15
CA ALA A 40 -43.04 19.13 8.23
C ALA A 40 -42.61 18.06 7.20
N ALA A 41 -43.46 17.06 7.03
CA ALA A 41 -43.24 15.87 6.21
C ALA A 41 -43.76 15.99 4.76
N LYS A 42 -43.25 15.07 3.92
CA LYS A 42 -43.73 14.53 2.62
C LYS A 42 -43.03 15.06 1.34
N PRO A 43 -42.90 14.25 0.27
CA PRO A 43 -43.06 12.79 0.13
C PRO A 43 -41.80 12.07 -0.41
N VAL A 44 -41.77 10.76 -0.17
CA VAL A 44 -40.91 9.77 -0.83
C VAL A 44 -41.05 9.90 -2.35
N VAL A 45 -39.96 10.24 -3.03
CA VAL A 45 -39.80 9.97 -4.46
C VAL A 45 -39.02 8.66 -4.55
N THR A 46 -39.73 7.58 -4.83
CA THR A 46 -39.14 6.36 -5.37
C THR A 46 -38.58 6.69 -6.75
N THR A 47 -37.37 7.23 -6.80
CA THR A 47 -36.55 7.04 -7.98
C THR A 47 -36.04 5.62 -7.91
N THR A 48 -36.72 4.74 -8.63
CA THR A 48 -36.12 3.56 -9.26
C THR A 48 -34.97 4.04 -10.15
N THR A 49 -33.88 4.49 -9.54
CA THR A 49 -32.60 4.61 -10.21
C THR A 49 -32.06 3.20 -10.24
N THR A 50 -32.45 2.49 -11.29
CA THR A 50 -31.73 1.36 -11.84
C THR A 50 -30.25 1.52 -11.54
N VAL A 51 -29.74 0.61 -10.72
CA VAL A 51 -28.31 0.39 -10.50
C VAL A 51 -27.63 0.55 -11.85
N GLY A 52 -26.83 1.60 -11.99
CA GLY A 52 -25.91 1.73 -13.10
C GLY A 52 -24.99 0.52 -13.03
N LEU A 53 -25.30 -0.49 -13.85
CA LEU A 53 -24.42 -1.61 -14.14
C LEU A 53 -23.17 -1.00 -14.75
N ASP A 54 -22.17 -0.80 -13.90
CA ASP A 54 -20.82 -0.33 -14.18
C ASP A 54 -20.02 -1.42 -14.92
N SER A 55 -20.65 -2.06 -15.90
CA SER A 55 -20.15 -3.24 -16.58
C SER A 55 -20.44 -3.12 -18.07
N MET A 56 -19.44 -2.68 -18.83
CA MET A 56 -19.33 -3.08 -20.23
C MET A 56 -19.09 -4.59 -20.26
N ILE A 57 -20.20 -5.32 -20.17
CA ILE A 57 -20.38 -6.77 -20.17
C ILE A 57 -19.38 -7.43 -21.13
N PHE A 58 -18.42 -8.19 -20.59
CA PHE A 58 -17.74 -9.20 -21.39
C PHE A 58 -18.81 -10.13 -21.95
N ASP A 59 -18.76 -10.39 -23.25
CA ASP A 59 -19.70 -11.33 -23.86
C ASP A 59 -19.31 -12.73 -23.38
N PHE A 60 -20.07 -13.29 -22.44
CA PHE A 60 -19.83 -14.62 -21.88
C PHE A 60 -19.78 -15.73 -22.95
N ASN A 61 -20.36 -15.47 -24.13
CA ASN A 61 -20.41 -16.41 -25.25
C ASN A 61 -19.18 -16.36 -26.17
N ARG A 62 -18.33 -15.33 -26.08
CA ARG A 62 -17.08 -15.23 -26.84
C ARG A 62 -15.88 -15.54 -25.97
N ASP A 63 -14.92 -16.28 -26.50
CA ASP A 63 -13.67 -16.63 -25.79
C ASP A 63 -12.97 -15.36 -25.24
N ILE A 64 -12.66 -15.37 -23.95
CA ILE A 64 -11.96 -14.29 -23.22
C ILE A 64 -10.56 -14.10 -23.79
N ALA A 65 -9.90 -15.15 -24.28
CA ALA A 65 -8.61 -15.03 -24.95
C ALA A 65 -8.66 -14.13 -26.20
N VAL A 66 -9.84 -13.93 -26.80
CA VAL A 66 -10.04 -13.03 -27.95
C VAL A 66 -10.47 -11.63 -27.51
N GLN A 67 -11.13 -11.52 -26.36
CA GLN A 67 -11.63 -10.24 -25.82
C GLN A 67 -10.62 -9.52 -24.93
N LEU A 68 -9.67 -10.23 -24.31
CA LEU A 68 -8.61 -9.64 -23.53
C LEU A 68 -7.42 -9.27 -24.42
N ILE A 69 -6.73 -8.20 -24.01
CA ILE A 69 -5.42 -7.85 -24.54
C ILE A 69 -4.45 -9.02 -24.25
N PRO A 70 -3.46 -9.32 -25.11
CA PRO A 70 -2.49 -10.39 -24.87
C PRO A 70 -1.87 -10.32 -23.47
N PHE A 71 -1.58 -11.49 -22.89
CA PHE A 71 -1.00 -11.62 -21.55
C PHE A 71 0.20 -10.69 -21.31
N GLU A 72 1.07 -10.53 -22.31
CA GLU A 72 2.27 -9.69 -22.17
C GLU A 72 1.92 -8.21 -21.93
N ASP A 73 0.90 -7.66 -22.60
CA ASP A 73 0.48 -6.27 -22.41
C ASP A 73 -0.20 -6.07 -21.04
N ILE A 74 -0.97 -7.07 -20.59
CA ILE A 74 -1.54 -7.08 -19.22
C ILE A 74 -0.41 -7.09 -18.20
N TYR A 75 0.64 -7.88 -18.44
CA TYR A 75 1.82 -7.91 -17.57
C TYR A 75 2.56 -6.57 -17.55
N GLN A 76 2.74 -5.89 -18.68
CA GLN A 76 3.35 -4.56 -18.72
C GLN A 76 2.51 -3.51 -17.97
N MET A 77 1.19 -3.57 -18.09
CA MET A 77 0.29 -2.72 -17.29
C MET A 77 0.42 -3.05 -15.80
N ALA A 78 0.44 -4.33 -15.43
CA ALA A 78 0.61 -4.76 -14.05
C ALA A 78 1.96 -4.29 -13.48
N LEU A 79 3.06 -4.36 -14.23
CA LEU A 79 4.36 -3.82 -13.79
C LEU A 79 4.30 -2.31 -13.52
N LYS A 80 3.53 -1.56 -14.32
CA LYS A 80 3.39 -0.11 -14.18
C LYS A 80 2.50 0.29 -13.01
N TYR A 81 1.43 -0.46 -12.75
CA TYR A 81 0.40 -0.06 -11.79
C TYR A 81 0.42 -0.82 -10.47
N SER A 82 0.95 -2.05 -10.44
CA SER A 82 0.99 -2.89 -9.24
C SER A 82 1.64 -2.19 -8.05
N SER A 83 0.91 -2.18 -6.93
CA SER A 83 1.37 -1.60 -5.66
C SER A 83 2.58 -2.34 -5.10
N VAL A 84 2.63 -3.66 -5.27
CA VAL A 84 3.72 -4.52 -4.78
C VAL A 84 5.03 -4.15 -5.46
N VAL A 85 5.04 -4.01 -6.80
CA VAL A 85 6.25 -3.66 -7.55
C VAL A 85 6.70 -2.24 -7.23
N LYS A 86 5.77 -1.29 -7.06
CA LYS A 86 6.08 0.08 -6.64
C LYS A 86 6.69 0.14 -5.24
N PHE A 87 6.14 -0.63 -4.31
CA PHE A 87 6.65 -0.72 -2.94
C PHE A 87 8.08 -1.26 -2.91
N GLU A 88 8.33 -2.37 -3.60
CA GLU A 88 9.67 -2.97 -3.69
C GLU A 88 10.67 -2.07 -4.44
N GLY A 89 10.23 -1.38 -5.50
CA GLY A 89 11.03 -0.35 -6.16
C GLY A 89 11.36 0.84 -5.24
N GLY A 90 10.41 1.26 -4.40
CA GLY A 90 10.61 2.26 -3.36
C GLY A 90 11.69 1.84 -2.36
N ILE A 91 11.65 0.60 -1.88
CA ILE A 91 12.68 0.05 -0.98
C ILE A 91 14.06 0.04 -1.67
N ALA A 92 14.15 -0.41 -2.92
CA ALA A 92 15.41 -0.41 -3.66
C ALA A 92 15.98 1.00 -3.82
N SER A 93 15.14 1.99 -4.14
CA SER A 93 15.55 3.40 -4.24
C SER A 93 16.02 3.97 -2.89
N ALA A 94 15.35 3.60 -1.78
CA ALA A 94 15.75 4.01 -0.44
C ALA A 94 17.12 3.42 -0.05
N GLN A 95 17.38 2.16 -0.39
CA GLN A 95 18.68 1.53 -0.16
C GLN A 95 19.78 2.10 -1.05
N GLN A 96 19.43 2.51 -2.28
CA GLN A 96 20.36 3.23 -3.15
C GLN A 96 20.77 4.57 -2.53
N ALA A 97 19.80 5.34 -2.01
CA ALA A 97 20.05 6.59 -1.32
C ALA A 97 20.90 6.38 -0.05
N ALA A 98 20.64 5.32 0.72
CA ALA A 98 21.46 4.96 1.89
C ALA A 98 22.90 4.60 1.50
N TYR A 99 23.11 3.89 0.39
CA TYR A 99 24.43 3.60 -0.14
C TYR A 99 25.16 4.87 -0.61
N GLN A 100 24.48 5.79 -1.31
CA GLN A 100 25.07 7.07 -1.69
C GLN A 100 25.41 7.93 -0.48
N LEU A 101 24.52 7.98 0.52
CA LEU A 101 24.76 8.68 1.78
C LEU A 101 25.99 8.13 2.50
N SER A 102 26.17 6.80 2.52
CA SER A 102 27.37 6.17 3.13
C SER A 102 28.68 6.62 2.48
N LYS A 103 28.66 6.92 1.18
CA LYS A 103 29.82 7.50 0.47
C LYS A 103 30.01 8.97 0.82
N LEU A 104 28.93 9.74 0.90
CA LEU A 104 28.98 11.17 1.20
C LEU A 104 29.30 11.46 2.67
N GLN A 105 29.11 10.51 3.58
CA GLN A 105 29.48 10.66 4.99
C GLN A 105 30.97 10.99 5.20
N ILE A 106 31.86 10.65 4.26
CA ILE A 106 33.27 11.08 4.34
C ILE A 106 33.42 12.61 4.25
N LEU A 107 32.51 13.30 3.55
CA LEU A 107 32.49 14.75 3.48
C LEU A 107 32.03 15.39 4.80
N GLN A 108 31.32 14.67 5.68
CA GLN A 108 30.85 15.21 6.97
C GLN A 108 31.99 15.55 7.93
N ASN A 109 33.13 14.89 7.75
CA ASN A 109 34.35 15.15 8.52
C ASN A 109 35.07 16.43 8.10
N MET A 110 34.64 17.07 7.01
CA MET A 110 35.13 18.36 6.56
C MET A 110 34.04 19.40 6.80
N SER A 111 34.26 20.29 7.77
CA SER A 111 33.34 21.41 8.02
C SER A 111 34.07 22.74 7.89
N GLY A 112 33.47 23.67 7.17
CA GLY A 112 33.88 25.07 7.20
C GLY A 112 33.19 25.76 8.37
N PHE A 113 33.94 26.53 9.16
CA PHE A 113 33.36 27.39 10.18
C PHE A 113 33.75 28.84 9.92
N ALA A 114 32.79 29.72 10.09
CA ALA A 114 33.00 31.16 10.13
C ALA A 114 32.29 31.66 11.38
N ASN A 115 33.08 32.08 12.36
CA ASN A 115 32.58 32.61 13.63
C ASN A 115 32.97 34.09 13.71
N TYR A 116 32.00 34.92 14.07
CA TYR A 116 32.21 36.31 14.42
C TYR A 116 31.90 36.46 15.90
N SER A 117 32.91 36.79 16.71
CA SER A 117 32.72 37.02 18.15
C SER A 117 33.00 38.49 18.47
N THR A 118 32.03 39.16 19.09
CA THR A 118 32.14 40.52 19.61
C THR A 118 31.72 40.49 21.08
N GLY A 119 32.58 40.98 21.98
CA GLY A 119 32.33 40.94 23.42
C GLY A 119 33.59 41.21 24.26
N ASN A 120 33.39 41.71 25.47
CA ASN A 120 34.48 41.97 26.43
C ASN A 120 34.96 40.64 27.02
N GLN A 121 36.17 40.21 26.68
CA GLN A 121 36.81 39.02 27.24
C GLN A 121 37.63 39.46 28.46
N ALA A 122 37.04 39.40 29.64
CA ALA A 122 37.79 39.58 30.88
C ALA A 122 38.59 38.30 31.17
N ILE A 123 39.91 38.34 30.99
CA ILE A 123 40.79 37.25 31.41
C ILE A 123 40.85 37.27 32.95
N LEU A 124 40.12 36.35 33.59
CA LEU A 124 40.27 36.08 35.02
C LEU A 124 41.59 35.32 35.24
N SER A 125 42.69 36.05 35.30
CA SER A 125 43.99 35.51 35.73
C SER A 125 43.91 35.23 37.24
N THR A 126 43.89 33.97 37.65
CA THR A 126 44.00 33.54 39.05
C THR A 126 45.44 33.63 39.58
N GLY A 127 46.23 34.57 39.07
CA GLY A 127 47.56 34.93 39.57
C GLY A 127 47.48 36.23 40.36
N SER A 128 48.08 36.24 41.56
CA SER A 128 48.03 37.31 42.56
C SER A 128 48.62 38.65 42.11
N ALA A 129 47.94 39.37 41.23
CA ALA A 129 48.17 40.77 40.92
C ALA A 129 46.82 41.47 40.76
N ILE A 130 46.41 42.16 41.83
CA ILE A 130 45.25 43.05 41.87
C ILE A 130 45.62 44.29 41.02
N ASN A 131 44.75 44.68 40.10
CA ASN A 131 44.84 45.85 39.18
C ASN A 131 45.36 45.61 37.76
N ASP A 132 44.83 44.62 37.04
CA ASP A 132 44.70 44.78 35.60
C ASP A 132 43.43 44.10 35.06
N HIS A 133 42.28 44.73 35.32
CA HIS A 133 41.07 44.47 34.53
C HIS A 133 41.22 45.16 33.18
N LEU A 134 42.20 44.73 32.38
CA LEU A 134 42.30 45.06 30.98
C LEU A 134 41.16 44.29 30.29
N GLY A 135 40.00 44.93 30.21
CA GLY A 135 38.88 44.44 29.41
C GLY A 135 39.33 44.33 27.97
N GLN A 136 39.74 43.14 27.55
CA GLN A 136 40.16 42.88 26.19
C GLN A 136 38.89 42.77 25.35
N ILE A 137 38.48 43.89 24.74
CA ILE A 137 37.47 43.90 23.68
C ILE A 137 38.09 43.21 22.47
N SER A 138 37.94 41.89 22.40
CA SER A 138 38.46 41.08 21.31
C SER A 138 37.35 40.85 20.30
N ASN A 139 37.20 41.79 19.36
CA ASN A 139 36.42 41.59 18.15
C ASN A 139 37.25 40.76 17.18
N GLY A 140 36.81 39.53 16.93
CA GLY A 140 37.56 38.57 16.12
C GLY A 140 36.69 37.91 15.09
N TYR A 141 37.14 37.91 13.84
CA TYR A 141 36.64 37.01 12.81
C TYR A 141 37.52 35.76 12.82
N ARG A 142 36.90 34.59 13.01
CA ARG A 142 37.59 33.31 12.88
C ARG A 142 36.92 32.51 11.78
N ALA A 143 37.56 32.46 10.63
CA ALA A 143 37.23 31.52 9.58
C ALA A 143 38.27 30.40 9.57
N GLY A 144 37.83 29.16 9.35
CA GLY A 144 38.73 28.02 9.26
C GLY A 144 38.01 26.80 8.70
N VAL A 145 38.80 25.80 8.31
CA VAL A 145 38.30 24.49 7.91
C VAL A 145 38.72 23.51 9.00
N ASN A 146 37.78 22.72 9.49
CA ASN A 146 38.05 21.62 10.40
C ASN A 146 37.96 20.31 9.62
N ILE A 147 39.04 19.52 9.71
CA ILE A 147 39.11 18.17 9.16
C ILE A 147 39.30 17.20 10.33
N GLY A 148 38.26 16.45 10.66
CA GLY A 148 38.30 15.43 11.71
C GLY A 148 38.46 14.04 11.13
N ILE A 149 39.64 13.42 11.26
CA ILE A 149 39.84 12.02 10.84
C ILE A 149 39.65 11.11 12.05
N SER A 150 38.52 10.40 12.12
CA SER A 150 38.30 9.41 13.18
C SER A 150 38.95 8.07 12.80
N LEU A 151 39.47 7.32 13.78
CA LEU A 151 40.02 5.97 13.54
C LEU A 151 38.95 5.01 12.98
N HIS A 152 37.68 5.25 13.34
CA HIS A 152 36.51 4.59 12.75
C HIS A 152 36.40 4.82 11.24
N ASP A 153 36.82 5.99 10.75
CA ASP A 153 36.76 6.32 9.33
C ASP A 153 37.76 5.54 8.47
N LEU A 154 38.91 5.16 9.05
CA LEU A 154 39.91 4.34 8.35
C LEU A 154 39.51 2.85 8.28
N PHE A 155 39.01 2.28 9.37
CA PHE A 155 38.83 0.82 9.47
C PHE A 155 37.36 0.37 9.36
N GLY A 156 36.40 1.16 9.87
CA GLY A 156 34.98 0.79 9.90
C GLY A 156 34.21 1.16 8.63
N ARG A 157 34.57 2.27 7.98
CA ARG A 157 33.87 2.78 6.78
C ARG A 157 33.86 1.84 5.58
N PRO A 158 34.97 1.20 5.17
CA PRO A 158 34.91 0.28 4.03
C PRO A 158 33.92 -0.88 4.31
N GLN A 159 33.80 -1.32 5.56
CA GLN A 159 32.80 -2.33 5.95
C GLN A 159 31.38 -1.77 5.91
N GLN A 160 31.15 -0.53 6.34
CA GLN A 160 29.85 0.13 6.27
C GLN A 160 29.38 0.34 4.81
N ILE A 161 30.27 0.76 3.92
CA ILE A 161 29.98 0.90 2.48
C ILE A 161 29.69 -0.47 1.86
N ARG A 162 30.45 -1.50 2.22
CA ARG A 162 30.20 -2.88 1.76
C ARG A 162 28.84 -3.39 2.24
N LEU A 163 28.46 -3.10 3.49
CA LEU A 163 27.15 -3.45 4.04
C LEU A 163 26.03 -2.72 3.29
N ALA A 164 26.15 -1.41 3.11
CA ALA A 164 25.15 -0.62 2.37
C ALA A 164 25.01 -1.09 0.91
N ARG A 165 26.12 -1.45 0.27
CA ARG A 165 26.12 -2.05 -1.07
C ARG A 165 25.41 -3.41 -1.10
N ALA A 166 25.73 -4.31 -0.18
CA ALA A 166 25.10 -5.63 -0.09
C ALA A 166 23.59 -5.52 0.17
N ASN A 167 23.17 -4.56 1.01
CA ASN A 167 21.76 -4.27 1.26
C ASN A 167 21.05 -3.75 0.00
N TYR A 168 21.70 -2.87 -0.78
CA TYR A 168 21.17 -2.40 -2.06
C TYR A 168 21.05 -3.53 -3.09
N GLU A 169 22.09 -4.35 -3.25
CA GLU A 169 22.07 -5.52 -4.15
C GLU A 169 20.96 -6.51 -3.73
N SER A 170 20.81 -6.77 -2.44
CA SER A 170 19.72 -7.61 -1.90
C SER A 170 18.33 -7.03 -2.19
N ALA A 171 18.16 -5.71 -2.07
CA ALA A 171 16.91 -5.04 -2.38
C ALA A 171 16.57 -5.11 -3.89
N LEU A 172 17.56 -5.03 -4.78
CA LEU A 172 17.36 -5.25 -6.21
C LEU A 172 16.91 -6.67 -6.52
N GLU A 173 17.55 -7.69 -5.93
CA GLU A 173 17.13 -9.07 -6.14
C GLU A 173 15.74 -9.36 -5.58
N ARG A 174 15.39 -8.73 -4.45
CA ARG A 174 14.04 -8.79 -3.90
C ARG A 174 13.02 -8.17 -4.86
N GLN A 175 13.32 -7.02 -5.45
CA GLN A 175 12.46 -6.40 -6.48
C GLN A 175 12.28 -7.32 -7.69
N ARG A 176 13.35 -7.94 -8.21
CA ARG A 176 13.25 -8.89 -9.34
C ARG A 176 12.43 -10.12 -8.97
N THR A 177 12.62 -10.66 -7.77
CA THR A 177 11.84 -11.80 -7.28
C THR A 177 10.36 -11.45 -7.17
N SER A 178 10.04 -10.23 -6.72
CA SER A 178 8.67 -9.72 -6.69
C SER A 178 8.04 -9.60 -8.09
N GLN A 179 8.79 -9.11 -9.09
CA GLN A 179 8.31 -9.06 -10.48
C GLN A 179 8.04 -10.46 -11.06
N ILE A 180 8.93 -11.43 -10.79
CA ILE A 180 8.74 -12.83 -11.20
C ILE A 180 7.52 -13.43 -10.48
N GLY A 181 7.34 -13.12 -9.19
CA GLY A 181 6.17 -13.53 -8.41
C GLY A 181 4.88 -13.00 -9.01
N LEU A 182 4.82 -11.70 -9.30
CA LEU A 182 3.69 -11.05 -9.96
C LEU A 182 3.38 -11.70 -11.32
N LYS A 183 4.41 -11.99 -12.13
CA LYS A 183 4.21 -12.66 -13.43
C LYS A 183 3.56 -14.04 -13.27
N LYS A 184 4.00 -14.83 -12.29
CA LYS A 184 3.43 -16.16 -12.00
C LYS A 184 2.00 -16.08 -11.51
N GLU A 185 1.73 -15.16 -10.58
CA GLU A 185 0.39 -14.96 -10.03
C GLU A 185 -0.58 -14.52 -11.12
N LEU A 186 -0.17 -13.54 -11.94
CA LEU A 186 -0.96 -13.07 -13.08
C LEU A 186 -1.22 -14.19 -14.10
N PHE A 187 -0.23 -15.03 -14.37
CA PHE A 187 -0.36 -16.16 -15.29
C PHE A 187 -1.37 -17.19 -14.78
N ASN A 188 -1.27 -17.57 -13.50
CA ASN A 188 -2.21 -18.51 -12.90
C ASN A 188 -3.63 -17.96 -12.94
N LEU A 189 -3.81 -16.70 -12.55
CA LEU A 189 -5.11 -16.05 -12.53
C LEU A 189 -5.73 -15.90 -13.93
N TYR A 190 -4.90 -15.59 -14.94
CA TYR A 190 -5.32 -15.58 -16.34
C TYR A 190 -5.80 -16.98 -16.78
N GLN A 191 -5.08 -18.03 -16.37
CA GLN A 191 -5.44 -19.39 -16.71
C GLN A 191 -6.72 -19.86 -16.00
N ASP A 192 -6.92 -19.45 -14.74
CA ASP A 192 -8.11 -19.72 -13.94
C ASP A 192 -9.35 -18.99 -14.51
N LEU A 193 -9.16 -17.75 -14.99
CA LEU A 193 -10.20 -17.00 -15.69
C LEU A 193 -10.65 -17.73 -16.97
N GLN A 194 -9.69 -18.18 -17.78
CA GLN A 194 -9.99 -18.93 -18.99
C GLN A 194 -10.69 -20.26 -18.69
N LEU A 195 -10.28 -20.95 -17.61
CA LEU A 195 -10.88 -22.21 -17.18
C LEU A 195 -12.31 -22.01 -16.69
N SER A 196 -12.53 -21.05 -15.78
CA SER A 196 -13.85 -20.72 -15.24
C SER A 196 -14.84 -20.31 -16.33
N GLN A 197 -14.39 -19.61 -17.38
CA GLN A 197 -15.23 -19.35 -18.55
C GLN A 197 -15.64 -20.64 -19.27
N ARG A 198 -14.70 -21.54 -19.55
CA ARG A 198 -14.99 -22.80 -20.24
C ARG A 198 -15.97 -23.65 -19.44
N ILE A 199 -15.80 -23.71 -18.12
CA ILE A 199 -16.72 -24.39 -17.21
C ILE A 199 -18.11 -23.75 -17.28
N LEU A 200 -18.19 -22.42 -17.18
CA LEU A 200 -19.46 -21.69 -17.29
C LEU A 200 -20.19 -22.00 -18.61
N GLN A 201 -19.48 -22.01 -19.75
CA GLN A 201 -20.07 -22.37 -21.04
C GLN A 201 -20.60 -23.81 -21.08
N ILE A 202 -19.88 -24.75 -20.47
CA ILE A 202 -20.34 -26.14 -20.35
C ILE A 202 -21.62 -26.20 -19.51
N ARG A 203 -21.65 -25.51 -18.36
CA ARG A 203 -22.82 -25.47 -17.47
C ARG A 203 -24.04 -24.81 -18.11
N LEU A 204 -23.85 -23.72 -18.86
CA LEU A 204 -24.94 -23.08 -19.61
C LEU A 204 -25.54 -24.01 -20.67
N ARG A 205 -24.70 -24.79 -21.37
CA ARG A 205 -25.22 -25.81 -22.30
C ARG A 205 -25.96 -26.92 -21.57
N ASP A 206 -25.43 -27.40 -20.44
CA ASP A 206 -26.10 -28.41 -19.62
C ASP A 206 -27.45 -27.93 -19.08
N GLU A 207 -27.55 -26.66 -18.66
CA GLU A 207 -28.80 -26.03 -18.24
C GLU A 207 -29.82 -26.00 -19.37
N GLN A 208 -29.41 -25.63 -20.58
CA GLN A 208 -30.30 -25.63 -21.75
C GLN A 208 -30.81 -27.04 -22.08
N VAL A 209 -29.96 -28.06 -21.95
CA VAL A 209 -30.35 -29.46 -22.13
C VAL A 209 -31.31 -29.91 -21.03
N ALA A 210 -31.01 -29.60 -19.77
CA ALA A 210 -31.84 -29.93 -18.62
C ALA A 210 -33.23 -29.25 -18.70
N LEU A 211 -33.28 -27.98 -19.10
CA LEU A 211 -34.51 -27.23 -19.33
C LEU A 211 -35.35 -27.87 -20.44
N THR A 212 -34.71 -28.29 -21.53
CA THR A 212 -35.39 -28.94 -22.66
C THR A 212 -35.96 -30.30 -22.22
N ALA A 213 -35.18 -31.09 -21.47
CA ALA A 213 -35.64 -32.36 -20.91
C ALA A 213 -36.79 -32.18 -19.92
N PHE A 214 -36.74 -31.17 -19.06
CA PHE A 214 -37.82 -30.81 -18.15
C PHE A 214 -39.11 -30.48 -18.90
N ARG A 215 -39.04 -29.63 -19.95
CA ARG A 215 -40.19 -29.29 -20.79
C ARG A 215 -40.77 -30.49 -21.53
N ILE A 216 -39.93 -31.39 -22.03
CA ILE A 216 -40.39 -32.64 -22.66
C ILE A 216 -41.12 -33.51 -21.63
N ALA A 217 -40.55 -33.68 -20.44
CA ALA A 217 -41.18 -34.45 -19.37
C ALA A 217 -42.53 -33.84 -18.94
N GLU A 218 -42.64 -32.51 -18.88
CA GLU A 218 -43.90 -31.83 -18.56
C GLU A 218 -44.99 -32.14 -19.60
N VAL A 219 -44.65 -32.09 -20.89
CA VAL A 219 -45.56 -32.44 -21.99
C VAL A 219 -45.94 -33.93 -21.97
N GLU A 220 -45.00 -34.81 -21.63
CA GLU A 220 -45.27 -36.25 -21.52
C GLU A 220 -46.11 -36.61 -20.30
N LEU A 221 -45.95 -35.90 -19.20
CA LEU A 221 -46.77 -36.05 -17.99
C LEU A 221 -48.22 -35.64 -18.28
N GLN A 222 -48.42 -34.51 -18.95
CA GLN A 222 -49.75 -34.05 -19.38
C GLN A 222 -50.45 -35.06 -20.31
N LYS A 223 -49.67 -35.79 -21.12
CA LYS A 223 -50.15 -36.88 -21.99
C LYS A 223 -50.31 -38.21 -21.25
N GLY A 224 -50.00 -38.28 -19.96
CA GLY A 224 -50.05 -39.50 -19.14
C GLY A 224 -49.01 -40.56 -19.52
N LYS A 225 -47.96 -40.20 -20.27
CA LYS A 225 -46.94 -41.14 -20.76
C LYS A 225 -45.86 -41.45 -19.72
N ILE A 226 -45.63 -40.55 -18.77
CA ILE A 226 -44.64 -40.72 -17.69
C ILE A 226 -45.30 -40.60 -16.32
N THR A 227 -44.63 -41.16 -15.30
CA THR A 227 -45.08 -41.04 -13.91
C THR A 227 -44.73 -39.66 -13.33
N PRO A 228 -45.52 -39.16 -12.35
CA PRO A 228 -45.18 -37.92 -11.63
C PRO A 228 -43.81 -37.96 -10.95
N GLU A 229 -43.37 -39.15 -10.53
CA GLU A 229 -42.04 -39.37 -9.93
C GLU A 229 -40.91 -39.09 -10.93
N ALA A 230 -41.05 -39.57 -12.18
CA ALA A 230 -40.09 -39.28 -13.25
C ALA A 230 -40.02 -37.78 -13.58
N HIS A 231 -41.16 -37.08 -13.54
CA HIS A 231 -41.19 -35.62 -13.69
C HIS A 231 -40.49 -34.90 -12.52
N ALA A 232 -40.74 -35.31 -11.28
CA ALA A 232 -40.09 -34.75 -10.10
C ALA A 232 -38.56 -34.92 -10.14
N PHE A 233 -38.08 -36.06 -10.62
CA PHE A 233 -36.65 -36.30 -10.84
C PHE A 233 -36.05 -35.30 -11.86
N ASN A 234 -36.70 -35.09 -13.01
CA ASN A 234 -36.25 -34.11 -14.00
C ASN A 234 -36.30 -32.67 -13.48
N SER A 235 -37.31 -32.32 -12.67
CA SER A 235 -37.39 -31.02 -12.00
C SER A 235 -36.23 -30.80 -11.02
N SER A 236 -35.90 -31.80 -10.21
CA SER A 236 -34.77 -31.75 -9.28
C SER A 236 -33.44 -31.62 -10.03
N ARG A 237 -33.27 -32.37 -11.13
CA ARG A 237 -32.09 -32.24 -12.00
C ARG A 237 -31.95 -30.84 -12.58
N TYR A 238 -33.05 -30.25 -13.07
CA TYR A 238 -33.04 -28.89 -13.60
C TYR A 238 -32.65 -27.86 -12.52
N ALA A 239 -33.24 -27.96 -11.33
CA ALA A 239 -32.90 -27.08 -10.19
C ALA A 239 -31.42 -27.20 -9.78
N ASN A 240 -30.87 -28.42 -9.78
CA ASN A 240 -29.45 -28.65 -9.48
C ASN A 240 -28.54 -28.03 -10.55
N THR A 241 -28.83 -28.24 -11.83
CA THR A 241 -28.05 -27.64 -12.92
C THR A 241 -28.11 -26.12 -12.89
N GLN A 242 -29.27 -25.54 -12.58
CA GLN A 242 -29.42 -24.08 -12.42
C GLN A 242 -28.55 -23.56 -11.27
N SER A 243 -28.54 -24.23 -10.12
CA SER A 243 -27.65 -23.89 -9.01
C SER A 243 -26.17 -23.94 -9.42
N SER A 244 -25.74 -24.96 -10.14
CA SER A 244 -24.36 -25.08 -10.62
C SER A 244 -23.96 -24.00 -11.63
N VAL A 245 -24.90 -23.52 -12.44
CA VAL A 245 -24.67 -22.38 -13.34
C VAL A 245 -24.42 -21.10 -12.56
N GLU A 246 -25.26 -20.80 -11.56
CA GLU A 246 -25.09 -19.61 -10.72
C GLU A 246 -23.77 -19.65 -9.94
N GLU A 247 -23.37 -20.82 -9.45
CA GLU A 247 -22.06 -21.02 -8.83
C GLU A 247 -20.91 -20.70 -9.81
N SER A 248 -20.98 -21.24 -11.03
CA SER A 248 -19.95 -21.01 -12.06
C SER A 248 -19.90 -19.55 -12.52
N LYS A 249 -21.04 -18.86 -12.58
CA LYS A 249 -21.11 -17.42 -12.84
C LYS A 249 -20.44 -16.62 -11.72
N SER A 250 -20.68 -17.01 -10.47
CA SER A 250 -20.05 -16.37 -9.30
C SER A 250 -18.54 -16.53 -9.33
N GLU A 251 -18.04 -17.74 -9.59
CA GLU A 251 -16.60 -18.03 -9.70
C GLU A 251 -15.95 -17.22 -10.82
N PHE A 252 -16.56 -17.21 -12.00
CA PHE A 252 -16.10 -16.41 -13.13
C PHE A 252 -15.98 -14.92 -12.78
N THR A 253 -17.00 -14.38 -12.13
CA THR A 253 -17.04 -12.98 -11.69
C THR A 253 -15.95 -12.68 -10.66
N LYS A 254 -15.70 -13.59 -9.71
CA LYS A 254 -14.60 -13.45 -8.73
C LYS A 254 -13.23 -13.41 -9.40
N ASN A 255 -13.00 -14.28 -10.38
CA ASN A 255 -11.73 -14.34 -11.12
C ASN A 255 -11.48 -13.06 -11.92
N ILE A 256 -12.53 -12.45 -12.49
CA ILE A 256 -12.45 -11.15 -13.13
C ILE A 256 -12.02 -10.05 -12.14
N TYR A 257 -12.67 -9.95 -10.98
CA TYR A 257 -12.34 -8.92 -9.99
C TYR A 257 -10.95 -9.14 -9.38
N ALA A 258 -10.54 -10.39 -9.18
CA ALA A 258 -9.19 -10.71 -8.75
C ALA A 258 -8.14 -10.22 -9.76
N LEU A 259 -8.42 -10.33 -11.07
CA LEU A 259 -7.53 -9.85 -12.12
C LEU A 259 -7.41 -8.33 -12.10
N GLU A 260 -8.54 -7.64 -11.93
CA GLU A 260 -8.57 -6.18 -11.78
C GLU A 260 -7.70 -5.70 -10.61
N LEU A 261 -7.85 -6.35 -9.45
CA LEU A 261 -7.11 -6.01 -8.24
C LEU A 261 -5.60 -6.22 -8.42
N LEU A 262 -5.19 -7.31 -9.07
CA LEU A 262 -3.79 -7.65 -9.26
C LEU A 262 -3.09 -6.70 -10.26
N VAL A 263 -3.78 -6.35 -11.35
CA VAL A 263 -3.25 -5.44 -12.37
C VAL A 263 -3.29 -3.99 -11.87
N GLY A 264 -4.23 -3.65 -10.98
CA GLY A 264 -4.42 -2.30 -10.44
C GLY A 264 -5.03 -1.33 -11.46
N VAL A 265 -5.73 -1.86 -12.47
CA VAL A 265 -6.38 -1.11 -13.54
C VAL A 265 -7.78 -1.66 -13.72
N PRO A 266 -8.81 -0.80 -13.86
CA PRO A 266 -10.18 -1.25 -14.04
C PRO A 266 -10.37 -2.03 -15.35
N ILE A 267 -11.28 -3.01 -15.30
CA ILE A 267 -11.54 -4.01 -16.35
C ILE A 267 -11.77 -3.41 -17.74
N TYR A 268 -12.37 -2.21 -17.82
CA TYR A 268 -12.66 -1.57 -19.11
C TYR A 268 -11.41 -1.25 -19.93
N GLN A 269 -10.23 -1.09 -19.29
CA GLN A 269 -8.97 -0.86 -20.00
C GLN A 269 -8.30 -2.18 -20.46
N LEU A 270 -8.77 -3.32 -19.97
CA LEU A 270 -8.25 -4.65 -20.29
C LEU A 270 -9.00 -5.33 -21.45
N LYS A 271 -10.09 -4.72 -21.91
CA LYS A 271 -10.86 -5.17 -23.07
C LYS A 271 -10.19 -4.69 -24.35
N ARG A 272 -9.93 -5.63 -25.26
CA ARG A 272 -9.49 -5.33 -26.62
C ARG A 272 -10.67 -4.74 -27.40
N ASN A 273 -10.49 -3.53 -27.93
CA ASN A 273 -11.46 -2.90 -28.84
C ASN A 273 -11.72 -3.77 -30.08
#